data_AF-A0A822E612-F1
#
_entry.id   AF-A0A822E612-F1
#
_cell.length_a   1.000
_cell.length_b   1.000
_cell.length_c   1.000
_cell.angle_alpha   90.00
_cell.angle_beta   90.00
_cell.angle_gamma   90.00
#
_symmetry.space_group_name_H-M   'P 1'
#
loop_
_entity.id
_entity.type
_entity.pdbx_description
1 polymer ?
#
loop_
_entity_poly.entity_id
_entity_poly.type
_entity_poly.pdbx_seq_one_letter_code
_entity_poly.pdbx_strand_id
1 'polypeptide(L)'
;MDTDSPRTTTMIDDHFAINQLKELHEIINILTNGSETLNEDVQRLNTEALDYQDKLQHLTETVSNLKVAVEEEHGFDEAIVRNLEVLNQDLVSLQEKIDNMQHVSYDGTFVWKITQVQEKLTDAQSERQPSIFSPPFYSSPIGYKMRARLYLNGDGNARRTHMSL
;
A
#
# COMPACT_ATOMS: atom_id res chain seq x y z
N MET A 1 20.13 -110.70 15.92
CA MET A 1 19.02 -110.05 16.64
C MET A 1 19.64 -109.22 17.75
N ASP A 2 20.43 -108.22 17.38
CA ASP A 2 19.95 -106.93 16.86
C ASP A 2 19.01 -106.27 17.86
N THR A 3 19.45 -105.22 18.53
CA THR A 3 19.15 -103.86 18.07
C THR A 3 19.79 -102.85 19.01
N ASP A 4 20.73 -102.13 18.39
CA ASP A 4 21.19 -100.77 18.62
C ASP A 4 20.29 -99.89 19.50
N SER A 5 20.88 -99.18 20.46
CA SER A 5 20.19 -98.18 21.28
C SER A 5 20.94 -96.84 21.17
N PRO A 6 20.42 -95.86 20.42
CA PRO A 6 21.08 -94.59 20.18
C PRO A 6 20.71 -93.61 21.30
N ARG A 7 21.56 -93.46 22.32
CA ARG A 7 21.40 -92.44 23.38
C ARG A 7 22.32 -91.23 23.24
N THR A 8 23.13 -91.17 22.19
CA THR A 8 24.13 -90.11 22.02
C THR A 8 23.71 -89.03 21.01
N THR A 9 22.68 -89.27 20.20
CA THR A 9 22.24 -88.34 19.15
C THR A 9 21.31 -87.23 19.68
N THR A 10 20.48 -87.49 20.68
CA THR A 10 19.51 -86.53 21.25
C THR A 10 20.16 -85.36 22.01
N MET A 11 21.32 -85.59 22.66
CA MET A 11 22.02 -84.54 23.42
C MET A 11 22.71 -83.48 22.54
N ILE A 12 23.11 -83.85 21.32
CA ILE A 12 23.80 -82.96 20.38
C ILE A 12 22.79 -82.04 19.70
N ASP A 13 21.62 -82.57 19.33
CA ASP A 13 20.52 -81.80 18.76
C ASP A 13 19.94 -80.80 19.78
N ASP A 14 19.83 -81.17 21.06
CA ASP A 14 19.40 -80.27 22.13
C ASP A 14 20.43 -79.16 22.40
N HIS A 15 21.74 -79.46 22.39
CA HIS A 15 22.78 -78.45 22.59
C HIS A 15 22.83 -77.43 21.44
N PHE A 16 22.64 -77.89 20.20
CA PHE A 16 22.55 -77.03 19.03
C PHE A 16 21.29 -76.15 19.05
N ALA A 17 20.14 -76.71 19.41
CA ALA A 17 18.89 -75.97 19.58
C ALA A 17 18.99 -74.92 20.70
N ILE A 18 19.65 -75.23 21.82
CA ILE A 18 19.89 -74.28 22.92
C ILE A 18 20.77 -73.10 22.47
N ASN A 19 21.79 -73.33 21.66
CA ASN A 19 22.64 -72.25 21.14
C ASN A 19 21.89 -71.36 20.13
N GLN A 20 21.07 -71.92 19.24
CA GLN A 20 20.20 -71.12 18.38
C GLN A 20 19.18 -70.29 19.17
N LEU A 21 18.62 -70.85 20.24
CA LEU A 21 17.71 -70.13 21.14
C LEU A 21 18.41 -68.95 21.84
N LYS A 22 19.69 -69.09 22.20
CA LYS A 22 20.48 -67.99 22.78
C LYS A 22 20.76 -66.88 21.76
N GLU A 23 21.14 -67.23 20.53
CA GLU A 23 21.32 -66.24 19.46
C GLU A 23 20.02 -65.50 19.15
N LEU A 24 18.89 -66.21 19.06
CA LEU A 24 17.58 -65.60 18.88
C LEU A 24 17.21 -64.65 20.02
N HIS A 25 17.50 -65.05 21.27
CA HIS A 25 17.25 -64.19 22.43
C HIS A 25 18.11 -62.91 22.40
N GLU A 26 19.37 -63.02 21.98
CA GLU A 26 20.27 -61.87 21.83
C GLU A 26 19.80 -60.93 20.72
N ILE A 27 19.39 -61.47 19.57
CA ILE A 27 18.80 -60.69 18.48
C ILE A 27 17.52 -59.97 18.94
N ILE A 28 16.64 -60.67 19.66
CA ILE A 28 15.41 -60.08 20.21
C ILE A 28 15.75 -58.92 21.17
N ASN A 29 16.73 -59.08 22.05
CA ASN A 29 17.12 -58.03 22.98
C ASN A 29 17.70 -56.80 22.26
N ILE A 30 18.55 -57.01 21.25
CA ILE A 30 19.09 -55.91 20.43
C ILE A 30 17.96 -55.17 19.69
N LEU A 31 17.02 -55.91 19.09
CA LEU A 31 15.87 -55.34 18.41
C LEU A 31 14.94 -54.59 19.37
N THR A 32 14.77 -55.11 20.59
CA THR A 32 13.94 -54.47 21.63
C THR A 32 14.55 -53.13 22.05
N ASN A 33 15.84 -53.10 22.37
CA ASN A 33 16.55 -51.87 22.73
C ASN A 33 16.55 -50.85 21.58
N GLY A 34 16.76 -51.32 20.34
CA GLY A 34 16.70 -50.48 19.15
C GLY A 34 15.30 -49.85 18.96
N SER A 35 14.25 -50.63 19.18
CA SER A 35 12.86 -50.16 19.13
C SER A 35 12.54 -49.15 20.22
N GLU A 36 13.06 -49.34 21.45
CA GLU A 36 12.88 -48.39 22.56
C GLU A 36 13.56 -47.05 22.26
N THR A 37 14.81 -47.09 21.81
CA THR A 37 15.57 -45.86 21.47
C THR A 37 14.90 -45.09 20.33
N LEU A 38 14.42 -45.78 19.30
CA LEU A 38 13.64 -45.18 18.22
C LEU A 38 12.33 -44.56 18.72
N ASN A 39 11.65 -45.23 19.66
CA ASN A 39 10.42 -44.70 20.25
C ASN A 39 10.68 -43.42 21.06
N GLU A 40 11.77 -43.35 21.80
CA GLU A 40 12.20 -42.13 22.52
C GLU A 40 12.51 -40.98 21.55
N ASP A 41 13.23 -41.26 20.46
CA ASP A 41 13.52 -40.28 19.42
C ASP A 41 12.25 -39.75 18.74
N VAL A 42 11.28 -40.62 18.45
CA VAL A 42 9.98 -40.24 17.91
C VAL A 42 9.23 -39.33 18.88
N GLN A 43 9.21 -39.63 20.18
CA GLN A 43 8.55 -38.77 21.17
C GLN A 43 9.24 -37.41 21.30
N ARG A 44 10.57 -37.37 21.28
CA ARG A 44 11.33 -36.12 21.30
C ARG A 44 11.01 -35.25 20.09
N LEU A 45 11.08 -35.83 18.89
CA LEU A 45 10.76 -35.11 17.64
C LEU A 45 9.32 -34.61 17.64
N ASN A 46 8.38 -35.38 18.16
CA ASN A 46 6.98 -34.95 18.25
C ASN A 46 6.80 -33.76 19.20
N THR A 47 7.55 -33.73 20.31
CA THR A 47 7.54 -32.60 21.26
C THR A 47 8.15 -31.35 20.63
N GLU A 48 9.27 -31.48 19.92
CA GLU A 48 9.88 -30.37 19.19
C GLU A 48 8.95 -29.83 18.09
N ALA A 49 8.26 -30.71 17.36
CA ALA A 49 7.30 -30.31 16.33
C ALA A 49 6.14 -29.47 16.91
N LEU A 50 5.64 -29.84 18.09
CA LEU A 50 4.61 -29.07 18.80
C LEU A 50 5.12 -27.69 19.24
N ASP A 51 6.33 -27.60 19.79
CA ASP A 51 6.93 -26.30 20.18
C ASP A 51 7.15 -25.36 18.97
N TYR A 52 7.61 -25.91 17.84
CA TYR A 52 7.70 -25.13 16.59
C TYR A 52 6.33 -24.68 16.09
N GLN A 53 5.30 -25.50 16.23
CA GLN A 53 3.95 -25.15 15.84
C GLN A 53 3.38 -24.00 16.70
N ASP A 54 3.59 -24.03 18.01
CA ASP A 54 3.18 -22.94 18.91
C ASP A 54 3.94 -21.64 18.60
N LYS A 55 5.24 -21.73 18.34
CA LYS A 55 6.05 -20.57 17.91
C LYS A 55 5.55 -19.97 16.60
N LEU A 56 5.20 -20.80 15.62
CA LEU A 56 4.65 -20.34 14.35
C LEU A 56 3.28 -19.69 14.52
N GLN A 57 2.43 -20.22 15.40
CA GLN A 57 1.13 -19.64 15.72
C GLN A 57 1.29 -18.26 16.36
N HIS A 58 2.15 -18.14 17.37
CA HIS A 58 2.43 -16.85 18.01
C HIS A 58 3.03 -15.83 17.03
N LEU A 59 3.96 -16.27 16.17
CA LEU A 59 4.55 -15.40 15.16
C LEU A 59 3.50 -14.92 14.15
N THR A 60 2.59 -15.81 13.74
CA THR A 60 1.47 -15.48 12.84
C THR A 60 0.55 -14.44 13.49
N GLU A 61 0.24 -14.59 14.77
CA GLU A 61 -0.58 -13.65 15.52
C GLU A 61 0.10 -12.27 15.66
N THR A 62 1.40 -12.27 15.98
CA THR A 62 2.20 -11.03 16.07
C THR A 62 2.21 -10.29 14.72
N VAL A 63 2.41 -11.01 13.61
CA VAL A 63 2.39 -10.44 12.26
C VAL A 63 1.01 -9.88 11.92
N SER A 64 -0.07 -10.58 12.29
CA SER A 64 -1.43 -10.11 12.08
C SER A 64 -1.70 -8.80 12.84
N ASN A 65 -1.29 -8.72 14.10
CA ASN A 65 -1.49 -7.52 14.92
C ASN A 65 -0.68 -6.32 14.41
N LEU A 66 0.58 -6.55 14.02
CA LEU A 66 1.41 -5.51 13.41
C LEU A 66 0.83 -5.02 12.08
N LYS A 67 0.29 -5.94 11.27
CA LYS A 67 -0.36 -5.57 10.00
C LYS A 67 -1.55 -4.64 10.24
N VAL A 68 -2.41 -4.93 11.20
CA VAL A 68 -3.56 -4.08 11.54
C VAL A 68 -3.09 -2.70 12.00
N ALA A 69 -2.09 -2.62 12.88
CA ALA A 69 -1.54 -1.34 13.35
C ALA A 69 -0.99 -0.48 12.19
N VAL A 70 -0.30 -1.10 11.23
CA VAL A 70 0.20 -0.41 10.03
C VAL A 70 -0.94 0.08 9.13
N GLU A 71 -2.00 -0.72 8.96
CA GLU A 71 -3.18 -0.32 8.17
C GLU A 71 -3.92 0.87 8.82
N GLU A 72 -4.02 0.90 10.14
CA GLU A 72 -4.61 2.04 10.88
C GLU A 72 -3.77 3.31 10.74
N GLU A 73 -2.44 3.21 10.88
CA GLU A 73 -1.52 4.33 10.67
C GLU A 73 -1.59 4.86 9.24
N HIS A 74 -1.63 3.97 8.24
CA HIS A 74 -1.77 4.36 6.84
C HIS A 74 -3.10 5.11 6.57
N GLY A 75 -4.19 4.67 7.19
CA GLY A 75 -5.48 5.36 7.11
C GLY A 75 -5.43 6.78 7.70
N PHE A 76 -4.65 7.00 8.75
CA PHE A 76 -4.44 8.32 9.34
C PHE A 76 -3.62 9.24 8.41
N ASP A 77 -2.54 8.73 7.82
CA ASP A 77 -1.74 9.47 6.85
C ASP A 77 -2.55 9.89 5.62
N GLU A 78 -3.36 8.98 5.06
CA GLU A 78 -4.27 9.31 3.96
C GLU A 78 -5.24 10.43 4.33
N ALA A 79 -5.79 10.40 5.54
CA ALA A 79 -6.70 11.45 6.01
C ALA A 79 -5.98 12.80 6.15
N ILE A 80 -4.75 12.82 6.66
CA ILE A 80 -3.93 14.04 6.74
C ILE A 80 -3.66 14.60 5.34
N VAL A 81 -3.24 13.76 4.39
CA VAL A 81 -2.93 14.18 3.03
C VAL A 81 -4.15 14.82 2.36
N ARG A 82 -5.33 14.19 2.47
CA ARG A 82 -6.59 14.76 1.95
C ARG A 82 -6.91 16.12 2.58
N ASN A 83 -6.75 16.25 3.89
CA ASN A 83 -7.01 17.53 4.57
C ASN A 83 -6.03 18.63 4.13
N LEU A 84 -4.75 18.30 3.95
CA LEU A 84 -3.75 19.24 3.43
C LEU A 84 -4.08 19.68 2.00
N GLU A 85 -4.56 18.78 1.15
CA GLU A 85 -4.94 19.10 -0.22
C GLU A 85 -6.11 20.10 -0.25
N VAL A 86 -7.15 19.87 0.55
CA VAL A 86 -8.28 20.80 0.70
C VAL A 86 -7.80 22.16 1.21
N LEU A 87 -6.98 22.19 2.26
CA LEU A 87 -6.46 23.43 2.80
C LEU A 87 -5.61 24.20 1.77
N ASN A 88 -4.84 23.50 0.95
CA ASN A 88 -4.05 24.11 -0.11
C ASN A 88 -4.94 24.72 -1.21
N GLN A 89 -6.03 24.04 -1.58
CA GLN A 89 -7.03 24.59 -2.51
C GLN A 89 -7.68 25.86 -1.94
N ASP A 90 -8.05 25.85 -0.66
CA ASP A 90 -8.61 27.01 0.02
C ASP A 90 -7.61 28.17 0.05
N LEU A 91 -6.33 27.91 0.33
CA LEU A 91 -5.29 28.93 0.30
C LEU A 91 -5.14 29.56 -1.07
N VAL A 92 -5.12 28.76 -2.15
CA VAL A 92 -5.07 29.29 -3.53
C VAL A 92 -6.28 30.16 -3.81
N SER A 93 -7.48 29.71 -3.45
CA SER A 93 -8.72 30.48 -3.65
C SER A 93 -8.72 31.82 -2.89
N LEU A 94 -8.18 31.84 -1.66
CA LEU A 94 -8.05 33.04 -0.85
C LEU A 94 -7.00 33.99 -1.43
N GLN A 95 -5.88 33.47 -1.92
CA GLN A 95 -4.86 34.27 -2.61
C GLN A 95 -5.43 34.94 -3.84
N GLU A 96 -6.17 34.22 -4.69
CA GLU A 96 -6.86 34.81 -5.84
C GLU A 96 -7.87 35.89 -5.41
N LYS A 97 -8.62 35.66 -4.33
CA LYS A 97 -9.58 36.65 -3.81
C LYS A 97 -8.86 37.92 -3.32
N ILE A 98 -7.73 37.77 -2.63
CA ILE A 98 -6.93 38.89 -2.15
C ILE A 98 -6.33 39.67 -3.32
N ASP A 99 -5.72 39.01 -4.30
CA ASP A 99 -5.17 39.67 -5.48
C ASP A 99 -6.27 40.45 -6.22
N ASN A 100 -7.44 39.83 -6.42
CA ASN A 100 -8.60 40.52 -6.97
C ASN A 100 -8.97 41.77 -6.16
N MET A 101 -9.01 41.69 -4.82
CA MET A 101 -9.33 42.85 -3.96
C MET A 101 -8.29 43.97 -4.01
N GLN A 102 -7.00 43.66 -4.23
CA GLN A 102 -5.94 44.66 -4.31
C GLN A 102 -6.06 45.55 -5.55
N HIS A 103 -6.63 45.04 -6.65
CA HIS A 103 -6.79 45.77 -7.92
C HIS A 103 -8.20 46.37 -8.09
N VAL A 104 -9.08 46.23 -7.10
CA VAL A 104 -10.47 46.71 -7.16
C VAL A 104 -10.54 48.16 -6.70
N SER A 105 -11.15 49.01 -7.53
CA SER A 105 -11.61 50.33 -7.09
C SER A 105 -13.07 50.33 -6.65
N TYR A 106 -13.40 51.21 -5.70
CA TYR A 106 -14.75 51.44 -5.17
C TYR A 106 -15.23 52.88 -5.36
N ASP A 107 -14.61 53.67 -6.24
CA ASP A 107 -15.00 55.05 -6.52
C ASP A 107 -15.55 55.25 -7.95
N GLY A 108 -15.76 54.15 -8.68
CA GLY A 108 -16.17 54.16 -10.08
C GLY A 108 -15.04 54.41 -11.09
N THR A 109 -13.79 54.65 -10.64
CA THR A 109 -12.62 54.78 -11.51
C THR A 109 -11.84 53.47 -11.55
N PHE A 110 -11.52 52.96 -12.74
CA PHE A 110 -10.79 51.69 -12.87
C PHE A 110 -9.64 51.79 -13.88
N VAL A 111 -8.46 51.32 -13.48
CA VAL A 111 -7.27 51.27 -14.34
C VAL A 111 -6.92 49.81 -14.63
N TRP A 112 -7.03 49.41 -15.89
CA TRP A 112 -6.72 48.06 -16.32
C TRP A 112 -5.35 47.98 -17.00
N LYS A 113 -4.38 47.37 -16.32
CA LYS A 113 -3.09 47.04 -16.94
C LYS A 113 -3.20 45.73 -17.71
N ILE A 114 -2.93 45.78 -19.01
CA ILE A 114 -2.92 44.60 -19.88
C ILE A 114 -1.47 44.18 -20.11
N THR A 115 -1.09 43.03 -19.57
CA THR A 115 0.21 42.39 -19.82
C THR A 115 0.13 41.44 -21.02
N GLN A 116 1.30 41.14 -21.62
CA GLN A 116 1.43 40.18 -22.74
C GLN A 116 0.50 40.49 -23.93
N VAL A 117 0.41 41.76 -24.33
CA VAL A 117 -0.50 42.20 -25.38
C VAL A 117 -0.29 41.44 -26.70
N GLN A 118 0.97 41.14 -27.08
CA GLN A 118 1.28 40.44 -28.33
C GLN A 118 0.76 39.00 -28.37
N GLU A 119 0.90 38.27 -27.26
CA GLU A 119 0.38 36.91 -27.11
C GLU A 119 -1.16 36.91 -27.20
N LYS A 120 -1.80 37.78 -26.41
CA LYS A 120 -3.26 37.92 -26.38
C LYS A 120 -3.84 38.40 -27.72
N LEU A 121 -3.10 39.23 -28.46
CA LEU A 121 -3.47 39.64 -29.81
C LEU A 121 -3.39 38.47 -30.79
N THR A 122 -2.34 37.64 -30.69
CA THR A 122 -2.19 36.43 -31.50
C THR A 122 -3.35 35.46 -31.24
N ASP A 123 -3.69 35.22 -29.97
CA ASP A 123 -4.84 34.40 -29.60
C ASP A 123 -6.18 34.96 -30.11
N ALA A 124 -6.33 36.28 -30.13
CA ALA A 124 -7.50 36.95 -30.69
C ALA A 124 -7.55 36.90 -32.23
N GLN A 125 -6.40 36.86 -32.90
CA GLN A 125 -6.30 36.68 -34.35
C GLN A 125 -6.58 35.24 -34.77
N SER A 126 -6.11 34.27 -33.99
CA SER A 126 -6.36 32.84 -34.18
C SER A 126 -7.76 32.39 -33.71
N GLU A 127 -8.60 33.33 -33.25
CA GLU A 127 -9.95 33.08 -32.71
C GLU A 127 -10.01 32.13 -31.50
N ARG A 128 -8.87 31.78 -30.91
CA ARG A 128 -8.77 30.97 -29.70
C ARG A 128 -9.34 31.70 -28.48
N GLN A 129 -9.03 33.00 -28.38
CA GLN A 129 -9.55 33.87 -27.33
C GLN A 129 -9.83 35.27 -27.91
N PRO A 130 -11.02 35.52 -28.47
CA PRO A 130 -11.32 36.76 -29.20
C PRO A 130 -11.45 38.00 -28.30
N SER A 131 -11.71 37.81 -27.01
CA SER A 131 -11.86 38.90 -26.05
C SER A 131 -11.33 38.54 -24.66
N ILE A 132 -10.87 39.55 -23.93
CA ILE A 132 -10.44 39.44 -22.53
C ILE A 132 -11.38 40.25 -21.62
N PHE A 133 -11.49 39.83 -20.36
CA PHE A 133 -12.28 40.52 -19.34
C PHE A 133 -11.37 41.17 -18.31
N SER A 134 -11.76 42.35 -17.83
CA SER A 134 -11.09 42.95 -16.68
C SER A 134 -11.52 42.27 -15.37
N PRO A 135 -10.71 42.39 -14.31
CA PRO A 135 -11.19 42.21 -12.94
C PRO A 135 -12.43 43.09 -12.66
N PRO A 136 -13.28 42.69 -11.70
CA PRO A 136 -14.44 43.49 -11.32
C PRO A 136 -14.03 44.78 -10.60
N PHE A 137 -14.79 45.85 -10.79
CA PHE A 137 -14.67 47.11 -10.04
C PHE A 137 -16.05 47.64 -9.66
N TYR A 138 -16.12 48.54 -8.69
CA TYR A 138 -17.38 48.99 -8.10
C TYR A 138 -17.58 50.50 -8.25
N SER A 139 -18.83 50.92 -8.39
CA SER A 139 -19.19 52.35 -8.41
C SER A 139 -19.06 53.02 -7.04
N SER A 140 -19.24 52.24 -5.96
CA SER A 140 -19.18 52.66 -4.55
C SER A 140 -18.99 51.41 -3.66
N PRO A 141 -18.61 51.54 -2.37
CA PRO A 141 -18.48 50.39 -1.45
C PRO A 141 -19.74 49.52 -1.34
N ILE A 142 -20.92 50.12 -1.46
CA ILE A 142 -22.23 49.44 -1.53
C ILE A 142 -22.90 49.82 -2.86
N GLY A 143 -22.22 49.54 -3.97
CA GLY A 143 -22.61 49.98 -5.32
C GLY A 143 -22.74 48.86 -6.35
N TYR A 144 -22.80 49.26 -7.62
CA TYR A 144 -22.84 48.32 -8.75
C TYR A 144 -21.48 47.66 -8.95
N LYS A 145 -21.48 46.35 -9.19
CA LYS A 145 -20.31 45.57 -9.60
C LYS A 145 -20.24 45.51 -11.13
N MET A 146 -19.15 46.02 -11.70
CA MET A 146 -18.93 46.14 -13.14
C MET A 146 -17.65 45.43 -13.57
N ARG A 147 -17.52 45.12 -14.86
CA ARG A 147 -16.28 44.68 -15.51
C ARG A 147 -16.25 45.14 -16.96
N ALA A 148 -15.06 45.38 -17.51
CA ALA A 148 -14.88 45.72 -18.91
C ALA A 148 -14.59 44.46 -19.74
N ARG A 149 -14.93 44.51 -21.03
CA ARG A 149 -14.60 43.48 -22.01
C ARG A 149 -13.83 44.15 -23.15
N LEU A 150 -12.69 43.59 -23.52
CA LEU A 150 -11.84 44.16 -24.58
C LEU A 150 -11.58 43.13 -25.67
N TYR A 151 -11.73 43.56 -26.91
CA TYR A 151 -11.40 42.82 -28.13
C TYR A 151 -10.16 43.44 -28.76
N LEU A 152 -9.02 42.77 -28.58
CA LEU A 152 -7.73 43.26 -29.09
C LEU A 152 -7.68 43.26 -30.62
N ASN A 153 -8.39 42.34 -31.27
CA ASN A 153 -8.48 42.23 -32.72
C ASN A 153 -9.80 42.81 -33.28
N GLY A 154 -10.48 43.66 -32.50
CA GLY A 154 -11.72 44.35 -32.89
C GLY A 154 -12.96 43.45 -32.96
N ASP A 155 -14.13 44.06 -32.81
CA ASP A 155 -15.42 43.37 -32.91
C ASP A 155 -16.32 44.03 -33.97
N GLY A 156 -17.25 43.24 -34.55
CA GLY A 156 -18.21 43.70 -35.54
C GLY A 156 -17.57 44.39 -36.76
N ASN A 157 -18.03 45.61 -37.06
CA ASN A 157 -17.55 46.39 -38.21
C ASN A 157 -16.09 46.84 -38.09
N ALA A 158 -15.51 46.79 -36.89
CA ALA A 158 -14.13 47.19 -36.62
C ALA A 158 -13.17 46.00 -36.49
N ARG A 159 -13.64 44.79 -36.82
CA ARG A 159 -12.86 43.55 -36.75
C ARG A 159 -11.59 43.65 -37.60
N ARG A 160 -10.47 43.21 -37.03
CA ARG A 160 -9.11 43.21 -37.60
C ARG A 160 -8.51 44.58 -37.94
N THR A 161 -9.18 45.68 -37.57
CA THR A 161 -8.71 47.04 -37.90
C THR A 161 -8.51 47.91 -36.67
N HIS A 162 -9.31 47.73 -35.62
CA HIS A 162 -9.23 48.51 -34.39
C HIS A 162 -9.30 47.60 -33.16
N MET A 163 -9.03 48.18 -32.01
CA MET A 163 -9.31 47.58 -30.71
C MET A 163 -10.69 48.07 -30.24
N SER A 164 -11.54 47.17 -29.75
CA SER A 164 -12.91 47.49 -29.31
C SER A 164 -13.06 47.23 -27.81
N LEU A 165 -13.56 48.22 -27.06
CA LEU A 165 -13.86 48.17 -25.63
C LEU A 165 -15.37 48.32 -25.41
#